data_AF-B3PQQ9-F1
#
_entry.id   AF-B3PQQ9-F1
#
_cell.length_a   1.000
_cell.length_b   1.000
_cell.length_c   1.000
_cell.angle_alpha   90.00
_cell.angle_beta   90.00
_cell.angle_gamma   90.00
#
_symmetry.space_group_name_H-M   'P 1'
#
loop_
_entity.id
_entity.type
_entity.pdbx_description
1 polymer ?
#
loop_
_entity_poly.entity_id
_entity_poly.type
_entity_poly.pdbx_seq_one_letter_code
_entity_poly.pdbx_strand_id
1 'polypeptide(L)'
;MSETPTIKQRRKGRSGMQAMLIPSQQMVAEQIRSAPQGIRTDLGALRRCLATRYGADACCPVTVQRHLRAIADLSFGALAKGEPVSAVTPYWRLVDPASMLAARLTGGPTVIRERLAAERPERS
;
A
#
# COMPACT_ATOMS: atom_id res chain seq x y z
N MET A 1 -4.37 -17.75 -7.87
CA MET A 1 -5.60 -17.32 -8.55
C MET A 1 -5.35 -15.91 -9.05
N SER A 2 -5.26 -15.70 -10.36
CA SER A 2 -5.08 -14.38 -10.96
C SER A 2 -6.41 -13.65 -10.86
N GLU A 3 -6.52 -12.69 -9.95
CA GLU A 3 -7.73 -11.91 -9.77
C GLU A 3 -7.99 -11.03 -11.00
N THR A 4 -9.23 -11.03 -11.50
CA THR A 4 -9.61 -10.23 -12.67
C THR A 4 -9.60 -8.74 -12.32
N PRO A 5 -8.76 -7.91 -12.98
CA PRO A 5 -8.71 -6.48 -12.71
C PRO A 5 -9.99 -5.79 -13.18
N THR A 6 -10.61 -5.00 -12.30
CA THR A 6 -11.76 -4.16 -12.67
C THR A 6 -11.27 -2.81 -13.19
N ILE A 7 -11.39 -2.56 -14.50
CA ILE A 7 -11.02 -1.29 -15.12
C ILE A 7 -12.29 -0.58 -15.59
N LYS A 8 -12.46 0.68 -15.18
CA LYS A 8 -13.63 1.50 -15.52
C LYS A 8 -13.20 2.81 -16.16
N GLN A 9 -13.94 3.26 -17.17
CA GLN A 9 -13.76 4.58 -17.73
C GLN A 9 -14.24 5.65 -16.72
N ARG A 10 -13.39 6.65 -16.50
CA ARG A 10 -13.62 7.75 -15.55
C ARG A 10 -13.18 9.08 -16.15
N ARG A 11 -13.84 10.16 -15.77
CA ARG A 11 -13.43 11.51 -16.19
C ARG A 11 -12.04 11.86 -15.63
N LYS A 12 -11.24 12.54 -16.43
CA LYS A 12 -9.95 13.13 -16.11
C LYS A 12 -10.01 14.62 -16.44
N GLY A 13 -10.17 15.46 -15.42
CA GLY A 13 -10.36 16.91 -15.60
C GLY A 13 -11.69 17.25 -16.28
N ARG A 14 -11.74 18.37 -17.01
CA ARG A 14 -12.98 18.89 -17.62
C ARG A 14 -13.45 18.10 -18.84
N SER A 15 -12.53 17.57 -19.65
CA SER A 15 -12.87 16.94 -20.95
C SER A 15 -12.18 15.61 -21.23
N GLY A 16 -11.31 15.12 -20.36
CA GLY A 16 -10.60 13.85 -20.57
C GLY A 16 -11.36 12.64 -20.03
N MET A 17 -11.12 11.48 -20.62
CA MET A 17 -11.47 10.17 -20.07
C MET A 17 -10.18 9.41 -19.78
N GLN A 18 -10.21 8.52 -18.79
CA GLN A 18 -9.11 7.64 -18.46
C GLN A 18 -9.64 6.27 -18.01
N ALA A 19 -8.95 5.21 -18.42
CA ALA A 19 -9.12 3.87 -17.90
C ALA A 19 -8.58 3.83 -16.46
N MET A 20 -9.48 3.66 -15.49
CA MET A 20 -9.13 3.62 -14.08
C MET A 20 -9.25 2.21 -13.52
N LEU A 21 -8.14 1.67 -13.02
CA LEU A 21 -8.12 0.46 -12.24
C LEU A 21 -8.78 0.69 -10.88
N ILE A 22 -9.75 -0.15 -10.56
CA ILE A 22 -10.29 -0.34 -9.21
C ILE A 22 -9.57 -1.55 -8.63
N PRO A 23 -8.49 -1.36 -7.85
CA PRO A 23 -7.70 -2.47 -7.36
C PRO A 23 -8.46 -3.18 -6.24
N SER A 24 -8.18 -4.47 -6.07
CA SER A 24 -8.61 -5.21 -4.89
C SER A 24 -7.64 -5.00 -3.73
N GLN A 25 -8.03 -5.48 -2.54
CA GLN A 25 -7.14 -5.49 -1.39
C GLN A 25 -5.91 -6.37 -1.61
N GLN A 26 -6.07 -7.52 -2.27
CA GLN A 26 -4.98 -8.46 -2.53
C GLN A 26 -3.96 -7.86 -3.51
N MET A 27 -4.42 -7.22 -4.59
CA MET A 27 -3.55 -6.53 -5.55
C MET A 27 -2.69 -5.46 -4.87
N VAL A 28 -3.30 -4.67 -3.98
CA VAL A 28 -2.56 -3.68 -3.19
C VAL A 28 -1.55 -4.38 -2.30
N ALA A 29 -1.97 -5.37 -1.50
CA ALA A 29 -1.10 -6.09 -0.57
C ALA A 29 0.12 -6.75 -1.23
N GLU A 30 -0.07 -7.42 -2.36
CA GLU A 30 1.01 -8.01 -3.15
C GLU A 30 1.98 -6.94 -3.66
N GLN A 31 1.47 -5.79 -4.10
CA GLN A 31 2.31 -4.68 -4.52
C GLN A 31 3.06 -4.03 -3.34
N ILE A 32 2.52 -4.06 -2.12
CA ILE A 32 3.27 -3.67 -0.92
C ILE A 32 4.40 -4.68 -0.66
N ARG A 33 4.10 -5.98 -0.73
CA ARG A 33 5.08 -7.05 -0.46
C ARG A 33 6.22 -7.08 -1.48
N SER A 34 5.97 -6.66 -2.71
CA SER A 34 7.01 -6.54 -3.74
C SER A 34 7.97 -5.38 -3.50
N ALA A 35 7.63 -4.44 -2.60
CA ALA A 35 8.53 -3.35 -2.26
C ALA A 35 9.76 -3.89 -1.50
N PRO A 36 10.98 -3.61 -1.98
CA PRO A 36 12.20 -4.11 -1.36
C PRO A 36 12.35 -3.59 0.07
N GLN A 37 12.98 -4.42 0.92
CA GLN A 37 13.23 -4.09 2.32
C GLN A 37 14.09 -2.84 2.44
N GLY A 38 13.75 -1.96 3.39
CA GLY A 38 14.50 -0.72 3.63
C GLY A 38 14.31 0.37 2.57
N ILE A 39 13.58 0.11 1.48
CA ILE A 39 13.20 1.14 0.50
C ILE A 39 11.80 1.63 0.84
N ARG A 40 11.72 2.92 1.19
CA ARG A 40 10.45 3.62 1.36
C ARG A 40 9.91 4.01 -0.01
N THR A 41 8.75 3.48 -0.38
CA THR A 41 8.02 3.91 -1.58
C THR A 41 6.81 4.76 -1.17
N ASP A 42 6.19 5.45 -2.13
CA ASP A 42 5.00 6.28 -1.89
C ASP A 42 3.74 5.71 -2.56
N LEU A 43 2.57 6.17 -2.11
CA LEU A 43 1.28 5.76 -2.67
C LEU A 43 1.08 6.15 -4.14
N GLY A 44 1.80 7.17 -4.64
CA GLY A 44 1.82 7.51 -6.05
C GLY A 44 2.54 6.45 -6.88
N ALA A 45 3.70 6.00 -6.44
CA ALA A 45 4.50 4.95 -7.07
C ALA A 45 3.74 3.62 -7.11
N LEU A 46 3.12 3.22 -5.99
CA LEU A 46 2.28 2.02 -5.95
C LEU A 46 1.13 2.09 -6.97
N ARG A 47 0.42 3.23 -7.03
CA ARG A 47 -0.68 3.41 -7.98
C ARG A 47 -0.23 3.36 -9.43
N ARG A 48 0.90 3.99 -9.74
CA ARG A 48 1.49 3.93 -11.09
C ARG A 48 1.87 2.50 -11.46
N CYS A 49 2.54 1.78 -10.55
CA CYS A 49 2.92 0.40 -10.80
C CYS A 49 1.70 -0.52 -11.02
N LEU A 50 0.65 -0.38 -10.21
CA LEU A 50 -0.60 -1.12 -10.42
C LEU A 50 -1.27 -0.76 -11.75
N ALA A 51 -1.35 0.53 -12.09
CA ALA A 51 -1.92 0.97 -13.36
C ALA A 51 -1.17 0.36 -14.56
N THR A 52 0.17 0.46 -14.56
CA THR A 52 1.02 -0.14 -15.61
C THR A 52 0.88 -1.66 -15.67
N ARG A 53 0.91 -2.35 -14.52
CA ARG A 53 0.80 -3.81 -14.44
C ARG A 53 -0.49 -4.34 -15.06
N TYR A 54 -1.60 -3.64 -14.88
CA TYR A 54 -2.92 -4.07 -15.32
C TYR A 54 -3.41 -3.34 -16.58
N GLY A 55 -2.56 -2.55 -17.26
CA GLY A 55 -2.92 -1.87 -18.51
C GLY A 55 -3.97 -0.76 -18.36
N ALA A 56 -3.98 -0.06 -17.23
CA ALA A 56 -4.83 1.10 -16.97
C ALA A 56 -4.04 2.41 -17.01
N ASP A 57 -4.71 3.53 -17.31
CA ASP A 57 -4.09 4.86 -17.29
C ASP A 57 -3.80 5.33 -15.85
N ALA A 58 -4.66 4.93 -14.91
CA ALA A 58 -4.56 5.32 -13.52
C ALA A 58 -5.14 4.25 -12.59
N CYS A 59 -4.78 4.33 -11.31
CA CYS A 59 -5.35 3.52 -10.24
C CYS A 59 -6.15 4.40 -9.27
N CYS A 60 -7.34 3.95 -8.87
CA CYS A 60 -8.26 4.70 -8.03
C CYS A 60 -7.63 5.06 -6.66
N PRO A 61 -7.38 6.36 -6.38
CA PRO A 61 -6.70 6.76 -5.15
C PRO A 61 -7.52 6.48 -3.89
N VAL A 62 -8.85 6.60 -3.98
CA VAL A 62 -9.77 6.37 -2.85
C VAL A 62 -9.78 4.89 -2.45
N THR A 63 -9.89 3.99 -3.43
CA THR A 63 -9.89 2.54 -3.19
C THR A 63 -8.56 2.07 -2.59
N VAL A 64 -7.43 2.56 -3.11
CA VAL A 64 -6.11 2.25 -2.55
C VAL A 64 -5.99 2.71 -1.09
N GLN A 65 -6.44 3.93 -0.77
CA GLN A 65 -6.40 4.41 0.62
C GLN A 65 -7.28 3.56 1.55
N ARG A 66 -8.47 3.16 1.10
CA ARG A 66 -9.37 2.27 1.87
C ARG A 66 -8.71 0.93 2.15
N HIS A 67 -8.12 0.30 1.13
CA HIS A 67 -7.44 -0.98 1.28
C HIS A 67 -6.18 -0.87 2.14
N LEU A 68 -5.41 0.21 2.01
CA LEU A 68 -4.25 0.44 2.86
C LEU A 68 -4.63 0.47 4.34
N ARG A 69 -5.74 1.12 4.69
CA ARG A 69 -6.22 1.14 6.08
C ARG A 69 -6.59 -0.26 6.57
N ALA A 70 -7.37 -1.01 5.79
CA ALA A 70 -7.73 -2.38 6.14
C ALA A 70 -6.49 -3.29 6.27
N ILE A 71 -5.50 -3.14 5.39
CA ILE A 71 -4.24 -3.86 5.45
C ILE A 71 -3.46 -3.50 6.72
N ALA A 72 -3.42 -2.23 7.09
CA ALA A 72 -2.76 -1.78 8.32
C ALA A 72 -3.44 -2.38 9.56
N ASP A 73 -4.78 -2.40 9.60
CA ASP A 73 -5.55 -2.97 10.71
C ASP A 73 -5.25 -4.47 10.87
N LEU A 74 -5.30 -5.23 9.76
CA LEU A 74 -5.00 -6.65 9.75
C LEU A 74 -3.55 -6.94 10.13
N SER A 75 -2.60 -6.17 9.58
CA SER A 75 -1.17 -6.37 9.84
C SER A 75 -0.81 -6.04 11.27
N PHE A 76 -1.35 -4.93 11.81
CA PHE A 76 -1.15 -4.57 13.21
C PHE A 76 -1.78 -5.61 14.15
N GLY A 77 -3.00 -6.07 13.86
CA GLY A 77 -3.67 -7.10 14.66
C GLY A 77 -2.92 -8.43 14.68
N ALA A 78 -2.38 -8.87 13.54
CA ALA A 78 -1.56 -10.08 13.45
C ALA A 78 -0.24 -9.93 14.25
N LEU A 79 0.44 -8.79 14.11
CA LEU A 79 1.66 -8.50 14.90
C LEU A 79 1.37 -8.47 16.41
N ALA A 80 0.24 -7.90 16.82
CA ALA A 80 -0.17 -7.87 18.23
C ALA A 80 -0.49 -9.27 18.79
N LYS A 81 -0.86 -10.22 17.93
CA LYS A 81 -1.05 -11.64 18.27
C LYS A 81 0.26 -12.45 18.28
N GLY A 82 1.39 -11.83 17.95
CA GLY A 82 2.69 -12.50 17.86
C GLY A 82 2.93 -13.25 16.56
N GLU A 83 2.13 -12.99 15.51
CA GLU A 83 2.41 -13.56 14.18
C GLU A 83 3.73 -13.02 13.62
N PRO A 84 4.48 -13.83 12.85
CA PRO A 84 5.76 -13.41 12.31
C PRO A 84 5.58 -12.27 11.30
N VAL A 85 6.55 -11.37 11.24
CA VAL A 85 6.56 -10.21 10.31
C VAL A 85 6.45 -10.65 8.85
N SER A 86 6.93 -11.86 8.52
CA SER A 86 6.82 -12.46 7.18
C SER A 86 5.38 -12.81 6.78
N ALA A 87 4.47 -13.01 7.73
CA ALA A 87 3.07 -13.34 7.45
C ALA A 87 2.21 -12.09 7.17
N VAL A 88 2.63 -10.92 7.67
CA VAL A 88 1.87 -9.68 7.53
C VAL A 88 2.27 -8.89 6.29
N THR A 89 1.46 -7.89 5.92
CA THR A 89 1.80 -7.02 4.79
C THR A 89 2.58 -5.81 5.31
N PRO A 90 3.80 -5.51 4.79
CA PRO A 90 4.67 -4.48 5.35
C PRO A 90 4.24 -3.06 4.95
N TYR A 91 3.05 -2.62 5.39
CA TYR A 91 2.47 -1.33 5.04
C TYR A 91 3.34 -0.14 5.46
N TRP A 92 4.20 -0.31 6.47
CA TRP A 92 5.18 0.67 6.92
C TRP A 92 6.20 1.06 5.83
N ARG A 93 6.43 0.23 4.80
CA ARG A 93 7.30 0.56 3.66
C ARG A 93 6.69 1.60 2.70
N LEU A 94 5.39 1.87 2.80
CA LEU A 94 4.63 2.75 1.89
C LEU A 94 4.22 4.09 2.50
N VAL A 95 4.32 4.20 3.81
CA VAL A 95 3.73 5.30 4.57
C VAL A 95 4.85 6.06 5.24
N ASP A 96 4.93 7.36 4.96
CA ASP A 96 5.85 8.22 5.69
C ASP A 96 5.35 8.39 7.13
N PRO A 97 6.12 8.02 8.17
CA PRO A 97 5.72 8.20 9.56
C PRO A 97 5.50 9.67 9.96
N ALA A 98 6.01 10.64 9.19
CA ALA A 98 5.73 12.06 9.39
C ALA A 98 4.43 12.53 8.70
N SER A 99 3.81 11.70 7.86
CA SER A 99 2.58 12.08 7.14
C SER A 99 1.34 12.01 8.02
N MET A 100 0.34 12.84 7.69
CA MET A 100 -0.99 12.75 8.31
C MET A 100 -1.65 11.38 8.09
N LEU A 101 -1.27 10.66 7.02
CA LEU A 101 -1.76 9.32 6.76
C LEU A 101 -1.31 8.35 7.86
N ALA A 102 -0.04 8.41 8.29
CA ALA A 102 0.47 7.59 9.37
C ALA A 102 -0.33 7.73 10.66
N ALA A 103 -0.74 8.96 10.99
CA ALA A 103 -1.57 9.25 12.17
C ALA A 103 -2.99 8.65 12.09
N ARG A 104 -3.48 8.33 10.88
CA ARG A 104 -4.83 7.76 10.66
C ARG A 104 -4.85 6.23 10.54
N LEU A 105 -3.68 5.61 10.49
CA LEU A 105 -3.53 4.16 10.43
C LEU A 105 -3.45 3.57 11.84
N THR A 106 -3.88 2.31 11.96
CA THR A 106 -3.80 1.57 13.21
C THR A 106 -2.34 1.37 13.63
N GLY A 107 -2.08 1.55 14.92
CA GLY A 107 -0.72 1.61 15.48
C GLY A 107 -0.01 2.96 15.29
N GLY A 108 -0.55 3.86 14.48
CA GLY A 108 -0.04 5.21 14.29
C GLY A 108 1.38 5.27 13.68
N PRO A 109 2.05 6.43 13.77
CA PRO A 109 3.38 6.62 13.22
C PRO A 109 4.48 5.87 14.00
N THR A 110 4.24 5.53 15.27
CA THR A 110 5.22 4.85 16.13
C THR A 110 5.54 3.46 15.60
N VAL A 111 4.52 2.64 15.33
CA VAL A 111 4.72 1.28 14.78
C VAL A 111 5.44 1.33 13.44
N ILE A 112 5.12 2.32 12.60
CA ILE A 112 5.78 2.49 11.30
C ILE A 112 7.28 2.76 11.49
N ARG A 113 7.66 3.63 12.44
CA ARG A 113 9.07 3.92 12.75
C ARG A 113 9.79 2.70 13.29
N GLU A 114 9.20 1.98 14.24
CA GLU A 114 9.77 0.77 14.83
C GLU A 114 10.04 -0.30 13.78
N ARG A 115 9.07 -0.54 12.88
CA ARG A 115 9.23 -1.54 11.82
C ARG A 115 10.25 -1.15 10.77
N LEU A 116 10.29 0.13 10.37
CA LEU A 116 11.33 0.63 9.47
C LEU A 116 12.72 0.57 10.10
N ALA A 117 12.84 0.81 11.41
CA ALA A 117 14.10 0.67 12.13
C ALA A 117 14.56 -0.78 12.20
N ALA A 118 13.65 -1.73 12.48
CA ALA A 118 13.94 -3.16 12.51
C ALA A 118 14.36 -3.73 11.14
N GLU A 119 13.98 -3.07 10.03
CA GLU A 119 14.38 -3.47 8.68
C GLU A 119 15.77 -2.99 8.27
N ARG A 120 16.31 -1.95 8.93
CA ARG A 120 17.66 -1.49 8.68
C ARG A 120 18.63 -2.51 9.29
N PRO A 121 19.54 -3.12 8.51
CA PRO A 121 20.60 -3.90 9.11
C PRO A 121 21.42 -3.00 10.02
N GLU A 122 21.76 -3.50 11.21
CA GLU A 122 22.79 -2.91 12.06
C GLU A 122 24.04 -2.76 11.19
N ARG A 123 24.39 -1.51 10.86
CA ARG A 123 25.68 -1.21 10.25
C ARG A 123 26.72 -1.47 11.34
N SER A 124 27.26 -2.69 11.36
CA SER A 124 28.57 -2.97 11.97
C SER A 124 29.66 -2.26 11.19
#